data_AF-A0A524Q6K1-F1
#
_entry.id   AF-A0A524Q6K1-F1
#
_cell.length_a   1.000
_cell.length_b   1.000
_cell.length_c   1.000
_cell.angle_alpha   90.00
_cell.angle_beta   90.00
_cell.angle_gamma   90.00
#
_symmetry.space_group_name_H-M   'P 1'
#
loop_
_entity.id
_entity.type
_entity.pdbx_description
1 polymer ?
#
loop_
_entity_poly.entity_id
_entity_poly.type
_entity_poly.pdbx_seq_one_letter_code
_entity_poly.pdbx_strand_id
1 'polypeptide(L)' 'MDVKTIMRLKPELTRFLHQFDDCFGRVTTRRYLDLYVEGQLSNLPRKSIEPMADAVGEPPQPAGVPQSVSLG' A
#
# COMPACT_ATOMS: atom_id res chain seq x y z
N MET A 1 -0.78 -25.20 -7.44
CA MET A 1 0.36 -24.26 -7.38
C MET A 1 1.12 -24.52 -6.09
N ASP A 2 2.44 -24.70 -6.12
CA ASP A 2 3.23 -25.01 -4.92
C ASP A 2 3.82 -23.74 -4.25
N VAL A 3 4.28 -23.86 -3.00
CA VAL A 3 4.84 -22.74 -2.21
C VAL A 3 6.06 -22.10 -2.89
N LYS A 4 6.94 -22.88 -3.51
CA LYS A 4 8.11 -22.35 -4.21
C LYS A 4 7.70 -21.54 -5.42
N THR A 5 6.66 -21.96 -6.13
CA THR A 5 6.06 -21.20 -7.24
C THR A 5 5.48 -19.87 -6.74
N ILE A 6 4.75 -19.85 -5.63
CA ILE A 6 4.20 -18.61 -5.03
C ILE A 6 5.33 -17.66 -4.59
N MET A 7 6.41 -18.18 -3.99
CA MET A 7 7.53 -17.37 -3.54
C MET A 7 8.27 -16.68 -4.70
N ARG A 8 8.30 -17.30 -5.89
CA ARG A 8 8.86 -16.69 -7.10
C ARG A 8 8.02 -15.52 -7.63
N LEU A 9 6.73 -15.44 -7.29
CA LEU A 9 5.87 -14.36 -7.74
C LEU A 9 6.15 -13.02 -7.04
N LYS A 10 6.70 -13.03 -5.83
CA LYS A 10 7.01 -11.79 -5.09
C LYS A 10 7.92 -10.83 -5.88
N PRO A 11 9.15 -11.24 -6.30
CA PRO A 11 10.01 -10.35 -7.07
C PRO A 11 9.43 -9.99 -8.46
N GLU A 12 8.71 -10.91 -9.08
CA GLU A 12 8.02 -10.67 -10.36
C GLU A 12 6.93 -9.60 -10.23
N LEU A 13 6.15 -9.66 -9.15
CA LEU A 13 5.13 -8.68 -8.82
C LEU A 13 5.77 -7.31 -8.54
N THR A 14 6.85 -7.26 -7.75
CA THR A 14 7.60 -6.01 -7.53
C THR A 14 8.05 -5.40 -8.85
N ARG A 15 8.64 -6.19 -9.74
CA ARG A 15 9.05 -5.76 -11.09
C ARG A 15 7.87 -5.26 -11.93
N PHE A 16 6.73 -5.91 -11.82
CA PHE A 16 5.51 -5.48 -12.52
C PHE A 16 5.01 -4.13 -12.00
N LEU A 17 4.97 -3.92 -10.68
CA LEU A 17 4.51 -2.66 -10.08
C LEU A 17 5.39 -1.47 -10.48
N HIS A 18 6.70 -1.69 -10.65
CA HIS A 18 7.62 -0.64 -11.13
C HIS A 18 7.27 -0.07 -12.51
N GLN A 19 6.52 -0.80 -13.34
CA GLN A 19 6.06 -0.28 -14.65
C GLN A 19 5.06 0.87 -14.52
N PHE A 20 4.49 1.07 -13.33
CA PHE A 20 3.55 2.14 -13.02
C PHE A 20 4.20 3.30 -12.26
N ASP A 21 5.53 3.32 -12.11
CA ASP A 21 6.23 4.35 -11.35
C ASP A 21 5.90 5.76 -11.88
N ASP A 22 5.77 5.92 -13.20
CA ASP A 22 5.44 7.18 -13.87
C ASP A 22 3.96 7.60 -13.72
N CYS A 23 3.09 6.72 -13.22
CA CYS A 23 1.69 7.05 -12.94
C CYS A 23 1.52 7.86 -11.65
N PHE A 24 2.55 7.95 -10.81
CA PHE A 24 2.50 8.64 -9.52
C PHE A 24 3.22 9.98 -9.59
N GLY A 25 2.48 11.08 -9.43
CA GLY A 25 3.06 12.43 -9.42
C GLY A 25 3.95 12.73 -8.20
N ARG A 26 4.00 11.85 -7.19
CA ARG A 26 4.82 11.98 -5.97
C ARG A 26 5.29 10.60 -5.49
N VAL A 27 6.56 10.52 -5.08
CA VAL A 27 7.17 9.30 -4.50
C VAL A 27 6.42 8.81 -3.27
N THR A 28 5.86 9.73 -2.47
CA THR A 28 5.04 9.37 -1.31
C THR A 28 3.74 8.66 -1.68
N THR A 29 3.11 9.04 -2.79
CA THR A 29 1.88 8.38 -3.28
C THR A 29 2.19 6.97 -3.79
N ARG A 30 3.33 6.80 -4.47
CA ARG A 30 3.81 5.48 -4.90
C ARG A 30 3.99 4.52 -3.71
N ARG A 31 4.55 4.99 -2.59
CA ARG A 31 4.73 4.16 -1.38
C ARG A 31 3.40 3.54 -0.90
N TYR A 32 2.27 4.22 -1.08
CA TYR A 32 0.96 3.66 -0.71
C TYR A 32 0.52 2.51 -1.61
N LEU A 33 0.95 2.45 -2.88
CA LEU A 33 0.71 1.28 -3.73
C LEU A 33 1.43 0.05 -3.17
N ASP A 34 2.70 0.20 -2.77
CA ASP A 34 3.48 -0.88 -2.19
C ASP A 34 2.82 -1.41 -0.91
N LEU A 35 2.46 -0.51 0.01
CA LEU A 35 1.78 -0.85 1.27
C LEU A 35 0.41 -1.52 1.03
N TYR A 36 -0.35 -1.05 0.04
CA TYR A 36 -1.63 -1.64 -0.31
C TYR A 36 -1.45 -3.08 -0.82
N VAL A 37 -0.50 -3.31 -1.73
CA VAL A 37 -0.24 -4.65 -2.28
C VAL A 37 0.30 -5.59 -1.21
N GLU A 38 1.21 -5.14 -0.35
CA GLU A 38 1.68 -5.92 0.80
C GLU A 38 0.52 -6.29 1.72
N GLY A 39 -0.37 -5.33 2.00
CA GLY A 39 -1.60 -5.55 2.75
C GLY A 39 -2.51 -6.60 2.10
N GLN A 40 -2.69 -6.56 0.77
CA GLN A 40 -3.48 -7.55 0.04
C GLN A 40 -2.89 -8.96 0.17
N LEU A 41 -1.56 -9.10 0.17
CA LEU A 41 -0.85 -10.38 0.25
C LEU A 41 -0.55 -10.86 1.68
N SER A 42 -0.79 -10.02 2.68
CA SER A 42 -0.55 -10.34 4.10
C SER A 42 -1.49 -11.43 4.65
N ASN A 43 -1.34 -11.77 5.92
CA ASN A 43 -2.32 -12.59 6.66
C ASN A 43 -3.32 -11.74 7.47
N LEU A 44 -3.47 -10.44 7.16
CA LEU A 44 -4.43 -9.58 7.85
C LEU A 44 -5.87 -10.12 7.66
N PRO A 45 -6.68 -10.18 8.74
CA PRO A 45 -8.03 -10.74 8.68
C PRO A 45 -8.98 -9.91 7.81
N ARG A 46 -8.71 -8.61 7.66
CA ARG A 46 -9.50 -7.69 6.85
C ARG A 46 -8.59 -6.96 5.85
N LYS A 47 -8.95 -7.01 4.57
CA LYS A 47 -8.21 -6.43 3.44
C LYS A 47 -8.71 -5.04 3.05
N SER A 48 -8.85 -4.16 4.04
CA SER A 48 -9.21 -2.75 3.84
C SER A 48 -8.05 -1.82 4.21
N ILE A 49 -8.10 -0.56 3.75
CA ILE A 49 -7.02 0.42 3.94
C ILE A 49 -6.68 0.64 5.41
N GLU A 50 -7.67 0.81 6.27
CA GLU A 50 -7.47 1.10 7.70
C GLU A 50 -6.66 0.00 8.44
N PRO A 51 -7.04 -1.29 8.42
CA PRO A 51 -6.21 -2.37 8.97
C PRO A 51 -4.81 -2.49 8.37
N MET A 52 -4.64 -2.14 7.09
CA MET A 52 -3.32 -2.17 6.45
C MET A 52 -2.44 -1.02 6.93
N ALA A 53 -3.01 0.18 7.08
CA ALA A 53 -2.33 1.36 7.60
C ALA A 53 -1.92 1.16 9.06
N ASP A 54 -2.83 0.64 9.89
CA ASP A 54 -2.57 0.28 11.29
C ASP A 54 -1.41 -0.73 11.41
N ALA A 55 -1.39 -1.75 10.55
CA ALA A 55 -0.37 -2.80 10.57
C ALA A 55 1.06 -2.29 10.28
N VAL A 56 1.19 -1.15 9.59
CA VAL A 56 2.48 -0.54 9.22
C VAL A 56 2.76 0.79 9.95
N GLY A 57 1.88 1.17 10.89
CA GLY A 57 2.01 2.42 11.64
C GLY A 57 1.85 3.69 10.80
N GLU A 58 1.21 3.60 9.63
CA GLU A 58 0.86 4.78 8.84
C GLU A 58 -0.48 5.34 9.32
N PRO A 59 -0.63 6.66 9.44
CA PRO A 59 -1.91 7.23 9.80
C PRO A 59 -2.92 6.90 8.69
N PRO A 60 -4.13 6.40 9.02
CA PRO A 60 -5.17 6.27 8.02
C PRO A 60 -5.46 7.68 7.50
N GLN A 61 -5.14 7.94 6.23
CA GLN A 61 -5.54 9.20 5.62
C GLN A 61 -7.07 9.17 5.53
N PRO A 62 -7.80 10.01 6.28
CA PRO A 62 -9.25 10.05 6.14
C PRO A 62 -9.54 10.51 4.71
N ALA A 63 -10.48 9.83 4.06
CA ALA A 63 -11.08 10.31 2.82
C ALA A 63 -11.72 11.69 3.10
N GLY A 64 -10.96 12.77 2.89
CA GLY A 64 -11.45 14.14 2.94
C GLY A 64 -11.45 14.85 4.29
N VAL A 65 -10.34 14.88 5.03
CA VAL A 65 -10.11 16.02 5.95
C VAL A 65 -9.34 17.10 5.20
N PRO A 66 -9.93 18.29 4.93
CA PRO A 66 -9.17 19.42 4.41
C PRO A 66 -8.07 19.80 5.40
N GLN A 67 -6.86 20.04 4.89
CA GLN A 67 -5.78 20.66 5.65
C GLN A 67 -6.12 22.13 5.94
N SER A 68 -7.00 22.38 6.91
CA SER A 68 -7.08 23.67 7.62
C SER A 68 -8.20 23.62 8.65
N VAL A 69 -7.86 23.44 9.93
CA VAL A 69 -8.23 24.42 10.96
C VAL A 69 -7.15 24.37 12.05
N SER A 70 -6.12 25.19 11.92
CA SER A 70 -5.38 25.65 13.10
C SER A 70 -6.31 26.66 13.76
N LEU A 71 -7.03 26.25 14.81
CA LEU A 71 -7.77 27.17 15.65
C LEU A 71 -6.75 28.02 16.39
N GLY A 72 -6.72 29.32 16.06
CA GLY A 72 -6.20 30.35 16.96
C GLY A 72 -7.16 30.61 18.11
#